data_AF-A0A317MM85-F1
#
_entry.id   AF-A0A317MM85-F1
#
_cell.length_a   1.000
_cell.length_b   1.000
_cell.length_c   1.000
_cell.angle_alpha   90.00
_cell.angle_beta   90.00
_cell.angle_gamma   90.00
#
_symmetry.space_group_name_H-M   'P 1'
#
loop_
_entity.id
_entity.type
_entity.pdbx_description
1 polymer ?
#
loop_
_entity_poly.entity_id
_entity_poly.type
_entity_poly.pdbx_seq_one_letter_code
_entity_poly.pdbx_strand_id
1 'polypeptide(L)'
;MEESTYDTYNRARMFMELGDPIYAARILEPVVENEPGSRSMLELLGRAYFHSAQLNKAESAFRSLIELDPVDNWAHIALARTLERQSRHEEAATYRRMHAVMSGGSLD
;
A
#
# COMPACT_ATOMS: atom_id res chain seq x y z
N MET A 1 -27.96 3.26 -8.51
CA MET A 1 -26.93 4.25 -8.17
C MET A 1 -25.60 3.57 -8.43
N GLU A 2 -24.77 4.13 -9.31
CA GLU A 2 -23.38 3.68 -9.43
C GLU A 2 -22.73 3.80 -8.06
N GLU A 3 -22.04 2.74 -7.63
CA GLU A 3 -21.33 2.77 -6.36
C GLU A 3 -20.17 3.78 -6.46
N SER A 4 -20.14 4.75 -5.55
CA SER A 4 -19.08 5.74 -5.54
C SER A 4 -17.75 5.10 -5.13
N THR A 5 -16.66 5.58 -5.72
CA THR A 5 -15.28 5.36 -5.25
C THR A 5 -15.18 5.58 -3.72
N TYR A 6 -15.87 6.60 -3.19
CA TYR A 6 -15.97 6.85 -1.74
C TYR A 6 -16.65 5.71 -0.95
N ASP A 7 -17.75 5.15 -1.46
CA ASP A 7 -18.48 4.07 -0.79
C ASP A 7 -17.65 2.77 -0.78
N THR A 8 -16.97 2.49 -1.89
CA THR A 8 -16.06 1.35 -1.99
C THR A 8 -14.91 1.45 -0.99
N TYR A 9 -14.31 2.64 -0.83
CA TYR A 9 -13.26 2.87 0.16
C TYR A 9 -13.74 2.61 1.59
N ASN A 10 -14.88 3.17 1.97
CA ASN A 10 -15.41 3.00 3.32
C ASN A 10 -15.72 1.53 3.61
N ARG A 11 -16.28 0.81 2.64
CA ARG A 11 -16.54 -0.63 2.77
C ARG A 11 -15.24 -1.42 2.88
N ALA A 12 -14.24 -1.13 2.04
CA ALA A 12 -12.96 -1.81 2.10
C ALA A 12 -12.26 -1.56 3.44
N ARG A 13 -12.31 -0.33 3.95
CA ARG A 13 -11.77 0.03 5.26
C ARG A 13 -12.46 -0.75 6.38
N MET A 14 -13.78 -0.88 6.33
CA MET A 14 -14.55 -1.69 7.29
C MET A 14 -14.09 -3.16 7.26
N PHE A 15 -13.89 -3.76 6.08
CA PHE A 15 -13.41 -5.15 6.01
C PHE A 15 -11.97 -5.30 6.53
N MET A 16 -11.11 -4.30 6.35
CA MET A 16 -9.80 -4.27 7.00
C MET A 16 -9.91 -4.27 8.53
N GLU A 17 -10.85 -3.51 9.10
CA GLU A 17 -11.11 -3.45 10.55
C GLU A 17 -11.70 -4.77 11.09
N LEU A 18 -12.52 -5.47 10.28
CA LEU A 18 -13.09 -6.78 10.61
C LEU A 18 -12.09 -7.95 10.44
N GLY A 19 -10.86 -7.68 9.99
CA GLY A 19 -9.84 -8.72 9.77
C GLY A 19 -10.03 -9.52 8.48
N ASP A 20 -10.75 -8.99 7.49
CA ASP A 20 -10.90 -9.57 6.16
C ASP A 20 -10.20 -8.71 5.08
N PRO A 21 -8.86 -8.74 5.04
CA PRO A 21 -8.10 -8.02 4.03
C PRO A 21 -8.26 -8.62 2.62
N ILE A 22 -8.71 -9.86 2.49
CA ILE A 22 -8.93 -10.50 1.19
C ILE A 22 -10.14 -9.87 0.50
N TYR A 23 -11.25 -9.71 1.23
CA TYR A 23 -12.43 -9.05 0.70
C TYR A 23 -12.14 -7.59 0.37
N ALA A 24 -11.42 -6.88 1.25
CA ALA A 24 -11.01 -5.50 1.00
C ALA A 24 -10.25 -5.36 -0.32
N ALA A 25 -9.25 -6.22 -0.57
CA ALA A 25 -8.52 -6.23 -1.84
C ALA A 25 -9.44 -6.48 -3.04
N ARG A 26 -10.32 -7.49 -2.94
CA ARG A 26 -11.22 -7.90 -4.02
C ARG A 26 -12.15 -6.78 -4.50
N ILE A 27 -12.63 -5.92 -3.60
CA ILE A 27 -13.51 -4.80 -3.99
C ILE A 27 -12.73 -3.56 -4.44
N LEU A 28 -11.46 -3.44 -4.07
CA LEU A 28 -10.60 -2.32 -4.47
C LEU A 28 -9.91 -2.55 -5.82
N GLU A 29 -9.54 -3.79 -6.14
CA GLU A 29 -8.91 -4.18 -7.42
C GLU A 29 -9.59 -3.54 -8.64
N PRO A 30 -10.91 -3.74 -8.89
CA PRO A 30 -11.54 -3.19 -10.07
C PRO A 30 -11.61 -1.65 -10.06
N VAL A 31 -11.65 -1.02 -8.89
CA VAL A 31 -11.66 0.45 -8.81
C VAL A 31 -10.30 1.02 -9.18
N VAL A 32 -9.23 0.43 -8.66
CA VAL A 32 -7.85 0.85 -8.98
C VAL A 32 -7.50 0.57 -10.44
N GLU A 33 -7.99 -0.53 -11.03
CA GLU A 33 -7.79 -0.83 -12.45
C GLU A 33 -8.44 0.22 -13.37
N ASN A 34 -9.60 0.76 -12.98
CA ASN A 34 -10.29 1.81 -13.74
C ASN A 34 -9.77 3.23 -13.41
N GLU A 35 -9.28 3.46 -12.19
CA GLU A 35 -8.79 4.74 -11.70
C GLU A 35 -7.39 4.63 -11.03
N PRO A 36 -6.33 4.31 -11.79
CA PRO A 36 -5.01 4.01 -11.23
C PRO A 36 -4.31 5.20 -10.53
N GLY A 37 -4.78 6.43 -10.74
CA GLY A 37 -4.26 7.64 -10.07
C GLY A 37 -4.81 7.89 -8.66
N SER A 38 -5.77 7.09 -8.19
CA SER A 38 -6.38 7.29 -6.87
C SER A 38 -5.48 6.77 -5.74
N ARG A 39 -4.66 7.67 -5.20
CA ARG A 39 -3.68 7.36 -4.12
C ARG A 39 -4.31 6.61 -2.95
N SER A 40 -5.45 7.06 -2.45
CA SER A 40 -6.12 6.46 -1.28
C SER A 40 -6.62 5.03 -1.55
N MET A 41 -7.08 4.74 -2.77
CA MET A 41 -7.49 3.38 -3.15
C MET A 41 -6.30 2.46 -3.30
N LEU A 42 -5.27 2.93 -4.00
CA LEU A 42 -4.04 2.18 -4.21
C LEU A 42 -3.34 1.87 -2.88
N GLU A 43 -3.34 2.82 -1.95
CA GLU A 43 -2.85 2.63 -0.58
C GLU A 43 -3.61 1.55 0.16
N LEU A 44 -4.95 1.66 0.22
CA LEU A 44 -5.76 0.69 0.94
C LEU A 44 -5.66 -0.71 0.31
N LEU A 45 -5.53 -0.78 -1.01
CA LEU A 45 -5.32 -2.03 -1.75
C LEU A 45 -3.95 -2.65 -1.42
N GLY A 46 -2.87 -1.86 -1.43
CA GLY A 46 -1.54 -2.32 -1.04
C GLY A 46 -1.50 -2.85 0.40
N ARG A 47 -2.17 -2.16 1.33
CA ARG A 47 -2.34 -2.61 2.71
C ARG A 47 -3.14 -3.92 2.77
N ALA A 48 -4.24 -4.03 2.03
CA ALA A 48 -5.04 -5.25 1.97
C ALA A 48 -4.21 -6.44 1.47
N TYR A 49 -3.40 -6.26 0.41
CA TYR A 49 -2.47 -7.30 -0.05
C TYR A 49 -1.42 -7.66 1.00
N PHE A 50 -0.83 -6.68 1.68
CA PHE A 50 0.13 -6.93 2.74
C PHE A 50 -0.50 -7.78 3.85
N HIS A 51 -1.66 -7.36 4.37
CA HIS A 51 -2.33 -8.07 5.48
C HIS A 51 -2.83 -9.47 5.08
N SER A 52 -3.12 -9.70 3.79
CA SER A 52 -3.47 -11.02 3.25
C SER A 52 -2.27 -11.86 2.74
N ALA A 53 -1.04 -11.43 3.03
CA ALA A 53 0.20 -12.09 2.61
C ALA A 53 0.39 -12.24 1.08
N GLN A 54 -0.33 -11.45 0.28
CA GLN A 54 -0.15 -11.34 -1.17
C GLN A 54 1.01 -10.39 -1.49
N LEU A 55 2.22 -10.75 -1.03
CA LEU A 55 3.35 -9.81 -0.93
C LEU A 55 3.81 -9.22 -2.27
N ASN A 56 3.76 -9.99 -3.36
CA ASN A 56 4.13 -9.49 -4.69
C ASN A 56 3.15 -8.40 -5.17
N LYS A 57 1.85 -8.58 -4.93
CA LYS A 57 0.85 -7.57 -5.27
C LYS A 57 0.98 -6.33 -4.38
N ALA A 58 1.28 -6.53 -3.09
CA ALA A 58 1.55 -5.43 -2.16
C ALA A 58 2.75 -4.60 -2.62
N GLU A 59 3.85 -5.26 -3.01
CA GLU A 59 5.03 -4.61 -3.56
C GLU A 59 4.70 -3.76 -4.79
N SER A 60 3.98 -4.32 -5.76
CA SER A 60 3.56 -3.57 -6.96
C SER A 60 2.76 -2.32 -6.58
N ALA A 61 1.78 -2.44 -5.68
CA ALA A 61 0.97 -1.31 -5.24
C ALA A 61 1.81 -0.21 -4.55
N PHE A 62 2.74 -0.59 -3.67
CA PHE A 62 3.60 0.36 -2.98
C PHE A 62 4.64 1.01 -3.90
N ARG A 63 5.15 0.29 -4.92
CA ARG A 63 5.99 0.88 -5.97
C ARG A 63 5.21 1.92 -6.77
N SER A 64 3.98 1.62 -7.16
CA SER A 64 3.13 2.59 -7.85
C SER A 64 2.82 3.83 -6.99
N LEU A 65 2.66 3.69 -5.66
CA LEU A 65 2.57 4.87 -4.78
C LEU A 65 3.82 5.74 -4.80
N ILE A 66 5.01 5.14 -4.80
CA ILE A 66 6.29 5.86 -4.91
C ILE A 66 6.41 6.52 -6.29
N GLU A 67 5.91 5.91 -7.35
CA GLU A 67 5.86 6.53 -8.68
C GLU A 67 4.92 7.75 -8.72
N LEU A 68 3.78 7.68 -8.03
CA LEU A 68 2.84 8.81 -7.90
C LEU A 68 3.41 9.95 -7.05
N ASP A 69 4.08 9.62 -5.94
CA ASP A 69 4.71 10.59 -5.04
C ASP A 69 6.04 10.04 -4.52
N PRO A 70 7.17 10.39 -5.17
CA PRO A 70 8.49 9.90 -4.76
C PRO A 70 8.93 10.31 -3.36
N VAL A 71 8.34 11.37 -2.78
CA VAL A 71 8.67 11.89 -1.44
C VAL A 71 7.73 11.39 -0.34
N ASP A 72 6.81 10.48 -0.68
CA ASP A 72 5.94 9.82 0.30
C ASP A 72 6.73 8.87 1.20
N ASN A 73 7.18 9.37 2.35
CA ASN A 73 7.89 8.56 3.34
C ASN A 73 7.09 7.30 3.76
N TRP A 74 5.75 7.37 3.79
CA TRP A 74 4.91 6.26 4.21
C TRP A 74 4.98 5.10 3.19
N ALA A 75 4.94 5.41 1.89
CA ALA A 75 5.06 4.40 0.84
C ALA A 75 6.42 3.69 0.88
N HIS A 76 7.50 4.42 1.19
CA HIS A 76 8.84 3.84 1.37
C HIS A 76 8.90 2.84 2.54
N ILE A 77 8.35 3.18 3.71
CA ILE A 77 8.34 2.23 4.84
C ILE A 77 7.39 1.05 4.61
N ALA A 78 6.28 1.24 3.90
CA ALA A 78 5.37 0.16 3.52
C ALA A 78 6.04 -0.85 2.56
N LEU A 79 6.77 -0.34 1.55
CA LEU A 79 7.54 -1.19 0.63
C LEU A 79 8.68 -1.92 1.36
N ALA A 80 9.43 -1.23 2.22
CA ALA A 80 10.49 -1.85 3.02
C ALA A 80 9.98 -3.04 3.84
N ARG A 81 8.86 -2.86 4.57
CA ARG A 81 8.23 -3.93 5.37
C ARG A 81 7.75 -5.11 4.51
N THR A 82 7.29 -4.82 3.30
CA THR A 82 6.84 -5.84 2.34
C THR A 82 8.02 -6.69 1.85
N LEU A 83 9.12 -6.03 1.47
CA LEU A 83 10.36 -6.67 1.05
C LEU A 83 10.97 -7.51 2.18
N GLU A 84 10.90 -7.05 3.43
CA GLU A 84 11.33 -7.83 4.60
C GLU A 84 10.53 -9.12 4.78
N ARG A 85 9.20 -9.06 4.61
CA ARG A 85 8.36 -10.27 4.66
C ARG A 85 8.61 -11.21 3.48
N GLN A 86 9.13 -10.71 2.37
CA GLN A 86 9.65 -11.51 1.25
C GLN A 86 11.09 -11.99 1.47
N SER A 87 11.72 -11.72 2.62
CA SER A 87 13.13 -12.02 2.92
C SER A 87 14.15 -11.28 2.03
N ARG A 88 13.76 -10.18 1.39
CA ARG A 88 14.61 -9.32 0.54
C ARG A 88 15.22 -8.16 1.34
N HIS A 89 16.05 -8.50 2.32
CA HIS A 89 16.54 -7.55 3.33
C HIS A 89 17.42 -6.42 2.76
N GLU A 90 18.23 -6.70 1.73
CA GLU A 90 19.10 -5.67 1.12
C GLU A 90 18.29 -4.57 0.43
N GLU A 91 17.27 -4.94 -0.34
CA GLU A 91 16.39 -3.98 -1.00
C GLU A 91 15.56 -3.20 0.03
N ALA A 92 15.04 -3.88 1.06
CA ALA A 92 14.31 -3.23 2.14
C ALA A 92 15.14 -2.15 2.84
N ALA A 93 16.43 -2.39 3.07
CA ALA A 93 17.33 -1.42 3.70
C ALA A 93 17.43 -0.11 2.90
N THR A 94 17.41 -0.19 1.57
CA THR A 94 17.39 1.00 0.69
C THR A 94 16.15 1.84 0.93
N TYR A 95 14.96 1.23 0.95
CA TYR A 95 13.70 1.95 1.17
C TYR A 95 13.55 2.47 2.61
N ARG A 96 14.10 1.77 3.62
CA ARG A 96 14.15 2.31 4.99
C ARG A 96 15.00 3.59 5.09
N ARG A 97 16.13 3.64 4.39
CA ARG A 97 16.97 4.85 4.33
C ARG A 97 16.23 6.00 3.66
N MET A 98 15.52 5.74 2.56
CA MET A 98 14.67 6.74 1.91
C MET A 98 13.59 7.29 2.86
N HIS A 99 12.87 6.41 3.55
CA HIS A 99 11.92 6.82 4.61
C HIS A 99 12.59 7.71 5.66
N ALA A 100 13.75 7.31 6.20
CA ALA A 100 14.43 8.05 7.26
C ALA A 100 14.86 9.47 6.82
N VAL A 101 15.34 9.61 5.58
CA VAL A 101 15.68 10.92 4.98
C VAL A 101 14.43 11.79 4.83
N MET A 102 13.32 11.21 4.37
CA MET A 102 12.08 11.96 4.12
C MET A 102 11.28 12.29 5.38
N SER A 103 11.38 11.47 6.44
CA SER A 103 10.69 11.68 7.71
C SER A 103 11.37 12.71 8.62
N GLY A 104 12.36 13.45 8.11
CA GLY A 104 13.05 14.51 8.85
C GLY A 104 14.19 14.04 9.74
N GLY A 105 14.65 12.78 9.60
CA GLY A 105 15.90 12.28 10.17
C GLY A 105 16.06 12.45 11.68
N SER A 106 15.72 11.42 12.44
CA SER A 106 16.63 11.02 13.52
C SER A 106 17.03 9.58 13.23
N LEU A 107 18.31 9.42 12.89
CA LEU A 107 19.01 8.14 12.82
C LEU A 107 19.76 7.90 14.15
N ASP A 108 19.24 8.47 15.24
CA ASP A 108 19.81 8.37 16.59
C ASP A 108 18.99 7.39 17.46
#